data_AF-A0A1G6JT34-F1
#
_entry.id   AF-A0A1G6JT34-F1
#
_cell.length_a   1.000
_cell.length_b   1.000
_cell.length_c   1.000
_cell.angle_alpha   90.00
_cell.angle_beta   90.00
_cell.angle_gamma   90.00
#
_symmetry.space_group_name_H-M   'P 1'
#
loop_
_entity.id
_entity.type
_entity.pdbx_description
1 polymer ?
#
loop_
_entity_poly.entity_id
_entity_poly.type
_entity_poly.pdbx_seq_one_letter_code
_entity_poly.pdbx_strand_id
1 'polypeptide(L)'
;MLIYGGTAVTLRHKFRTATHDIDYALRGPSPLFEDCVAAVGEKYRLFPHWMHSLEQFTSAPHFRENFCRHADALHLDAASGNLSFLVQDSDWQLAHKLCWFRRDRKNDGRDIVGILQGRDGDAAKQVSRSVQDVFGEDATFDTDGTMLLDALEQGINLDELAVRLYRRAQYYETVYSYLFPLLCQKDVLAAGKICWMESLFWRTEEDIRTSLARYGVHLPSIIVNHTARVMFKPEFWNL
;
A
#
# COMPACT_ATOMS: atom_id res chain seq x y z
N MET A 1 -0.60 -4.72 -20.53
CA MET A 1 0.00 -4.15 -19.29
C MET A 1 -1.13 -3.63 -18.42
N LEU A 2 -1.02 -3.84 -17.11
CA LEU A 2 -1.91 -3.26 -16.11
C LEU A 2 -1.07 -2.36 -15.18
N ILE A 3 -1.50 -1.12 -14.97
CA ILE A 3 -0.87 -0.15 -14.07
C ILE A 3 -1.65 -0.11 -12.75
N TYR A 4 -0.93 -0.15 -11.63
CA TYR A 4 -1.51 -0.05 -10.29
C TYR A 4 -0.71 0.95 -9.42
N GLY A 5 -0.95 0.94 -8.10
CA GLY A 5 -0.17 1.72 -7.15
C GLY A 5 -0.37 3.24 -7.28
N GLY A 6 0.66 4.01 -6.92
CA GLY A 6 0.60 5.48 -6.94
C GLY A 6 0.41 6.07 -8.35
N THR A 7 0.91 5.39 -9.39
CA THR A 7 0.67 5.79 -10.78
C THR A 7 -0.80 5.66 -11.15
N ALA A 8 -1.45 4.54 -10.82
CA ALA A 8 -2.88 4.37 -11.11
C ALA A 8 -3.75 5.45 -10.43
N VAL A 9 -3.41 5.83 -9.19
CA VAL A 9 -4.09 6.94 -8.50
C VAL A 9 -3.87 8.26 -9.25
N THR A 10 -2.63 8.56 -9.63
CA THR A 10 -2.26 9.79 -10.38
C THR A 10 -2.99 9.89 -11.71
N LEU A 11 -3.16 8.77 -12.41
CA LEU A 11 -3.81 8.73 -13.72
C LEU A 11 -5.33 8.86 -13.64
N ARG A 12 -5.97 8.41 -12.54
CA ARG A 12 -7.43 8.44 -12.39
C ARG A 12 -7.96 9.64 -11.63
N HIS A 13 -7.20 10.16 -10.67
CA HIS A 13 -7.73 11.11 -9.69
C HIS A 13 -7.04 12.47 -9.75
N LYS A 14 -7.82 13.54 -9.89
CA LYS A 14 -7.32 14.91 -10.02
C LYS A 14 -6.58 15.42 -8.77
N PHE A 15 -6.81 14.83 -7.59
CA PHE A 15 -6.16 15.25 -6.34
C PHE A 15 -4.67 14.84 -6.29
N ARG A 16 -4.23 13.93 -7.16
CA ARG A 16 -2.88 13.38 -7.23
C ARG A 16 -2.23 13.79 -8.54
N THR A 17 -1.16 14.58 -8.47
CA THR A 17 -0.52 15.14 -9.68
C THR A 17 0.78 14.44 -10.07
N ALA A 18 1.38 13.65 -9.17
CA ALA A 18 2.66 13.00 -9.42
C ALA A 18 2.87 11.73 -8.58
N THR A 19 3.77 10.89 -9.06
CA THR A 19 4.29 9.68 -8.40
C THR A 19 5.77 9.52 -8.74
N HIS A 20 6.52 8.76 -7.95
CA HIS A 20 7.97 8.59 -8.13
C HIS A 20 8.33 7.35 -8.97
N ASP A 21 7.42 6.40 -9.04
CA ASP A 21 7.60 5.09 -9.64
C ASP A 21 6.35 4.64 -10.41
N ILE A 22 6.56 3.75 -11.39
CA ILE A 22 5.48 3.07 -12.12
C ILE A 22 5.42 1.60 -11.71
N ASP A 23 4.35 1.29 -11.02
CA ASP A 23 3.94 -0.05 -10.62
C ASP A 23 3.16 -0.72 -11.76
N TYR A 24 3.62 -1.87 -12.26
CA TYR A 24 2.97 -2.57 -13.36
C TYR A 24 2.93 -4.09 -13.20
N ALA A 25 1.95 -4.69 -13.87
CA ALA A 25 1.83 -6.13 -14.00
C ALA A 25 1.59 -6.51 -15.46
N LEU A 26 2.17 -7.65 -15.84
CA LEU A 26 1.97 -8.27 -17.14
C LEU A 26 1.26 -9.61 -16.94
N ARG A 27 0.39 -9.98 -17.88
CA ARG A 27 -0.26 -11.31 -17.86
C ARG A 27 0.72 -12.45 -18.19
N GLY A 28 1.87 -12.11 -18.77
CA GLY A 28 2.99 -13.00 -19.05
C GLY A 28 4.23 -12.19 -19.43
N PRO A 29 5.40 -12.84 -19.52
CA PRO A 29 6.66 -12.19 -19.91
C PRO A 29 6.53 -11.47 -21.25
N SER A 30 7.22 -10.35 -21.40
CA SER A 30 7.19 -9.56 -22.65
C SER A 30 8.56 -8.92 -22.89
N PRO A 31 9.47 -9.59 -23.61
CA PRO A 31 10.80 -9.06 -23.91
C PRO A 31 10.76 -7.68 -24.58
N LEU A 32 9.83 -7.48 -25.51
CA LEU A 32 9.62 -6.17 -26.15
C LEU A 32 9.29 -5.07 -25.13
N PHE A 33 8.54 -5.38 -24.09
CA PHE A 33 8.20 -4.41 -23.06
C PHE A 33 9.43 -4.10 -22.21
N GLU A 34 10.17 -5.13 -21.82
CA GLU A 34 11.43 -5.00 -21.06
C GLU A 34 12.45 -4.14 -21.83
N ASP A 35 12.61 -4.38 -23.13
CA ASP A 35 13.47 -3.59 -24.02
C ASP A 35 13.03 -2.12 -24.09
N CYS A 36 11.72 -1.88 -24.21
CA CYS A 36 11.16 -0.52 -24.20
C CYS A 36 11.47 0.20 -22.87
N VAL A 37 11.27 -0.47 -21.74
CA VAL A 37 11.54 0.09 -20.41
C VAL A 37 13.03 0.38 -20.24
N ALA A 38 13.91 -0.52 -20.68
CA ALA A 38 15.35 -0.32 -20.65
C ALA A 38 15.77 0.87 -21.51
N ALA A 39 15.27 0.98 -22.74
CA ALA A 39 15.58 2.08 -23.65
C ALA A 39 15.12 3.45 -23.11
N VAL A 40 13.93 3.52 -22.50
CA VAL A 40 13.45 4.74 -21.83
C VAL A 40 14.33 5.07 -20.62
N GLY A 41 14.67 4.08 -19.80
CA GLY A 41 15.55 4.25 -18.66
C GLY A 41 16.92 4.81 -19.04
N GLU A 42 17.54 4.27 -20.09
CA GLU A 42 18.81 4.74 -20.63
C GLU A 42 18.71 6.18 -21.16
N LYS A 43 17.71 6.44 -22.02
CA LYS A 43 17.52 7.75 -22.66
C LYS A 43 17.37 8.88 -21.64
N TYR A 44 16.61 8.64 -20.56
CA TYR A 44 16.33 9.66 -19.53
C TYR A 44 17.20 9.53 -18.28
N ARG A 45 18.20 8.63 -18.29
CA ARG A 45 19.09 8.36 -17.14
C ARG A 45 18.31 8.10 -15.85
N LEU A 46 17.23 7.33 -15.95
CA LEU A 46 16.40 6.99 -14.80
C LEU A 46 17.14 6.02 -13.90
N PHE A 47 16.82 6.09 -12.60
CA PHE A 47 17.39 5.17 -11.62
C PHE A 47 17.00 3.71 -11.93
N PRO A 48 17.84 2.73 -11.58
CA PRO A 48 17.46 1.32 -11.68
C PRO A 48 16.16 1.08 -10.93
N HIS A 49 15.22 0.35 -11.52
CA HIS A 49 13.90 0.02 -10.94
C HIS A 49 12.88 1.17 -10.87
N TRP A 50 12.96 2.18 -11.73
CA TRP A 50 11.87 3.18 -11.87
C TRP A 50 10.52 2.58 -12.29
N MET A 51 10.54 1.35 -12.84
CA MET A 51 9.38 0.50 -12.98
C MET A 51 9.53 -0.77 -12.14
N HIS A 52 8.45 -1.12 -11.44
CA HIS A 52 8.38 -2.32 -10.61
C HIS A 52 7.39 -3.31 -11.20
N SER A 53 7.90 -4.47 -11.61
CA SER A 53 7.07 -5.64 -11.93
C SER A 53 6.77 -6.39 -10.64
N LEU A 54 5.51 -6.78 -10.48
CA LEU A 54 5.06 -7.40 -9.26
C LEU A 54 4.44 -8.77 -9.54
N GLU A 55 5.30 -9.78 -9.61
CA GLU A 55 4.86 -11.17 -9.73
C GLU A 55 4.24 -11.68 -8.40
N GLN A 56 4.66 -11.12 -7.28
CA GLN A 56 4.47 -11.70 -5.94
C GLN A 56 3.05 -11.63 -5.39
N PHE A 57 2.23 -10.68 -5.85
CA PHE A 57 0.84 -10.60 -5.41
C PHE A 57 -0.05 -11.66 -6.06
N THR A 58 0.41 -12.28 -7.15
CA THR A 58 -0.36 -13.25 -7.92
C THR A 58 -0.34 -14.67 -7.35
N SER A 59 0.38 -14.91 -6.25
CA SER A 59 0.50 -16.25 -5.65
C SER A 59 -0.76 -16.73 -4.94
N ALA A 60 -1.65 -15.82 -4.56
CA ALA A 60 -2.97 -16.13 -4.04
C ALA A 60 -4.01 -16.08 -5.19
N PRO A 61 -4.70 -17.19 -5.53
CA PRO A 61 -5.60 -17.25 -6.69
C PRO A 61 -6.71 -16.19 -6.67
N HIS A 62 -7.33 -15.95 -5.50
CA HIS A 62 -8.36 -14.93 -5.31
C HIS A 62 -7.84 -13.52 -5.60
N PHE A 63 -6.61 -13.23 -5.20
CA PHE A 63 -5.98 -11.94 -5.45
C PHE A 63 -5.72 -11.74 -6.95
N ARG A 64 -5.23 -12.76 -7.64
CA ARG A 64 -4.94 -12.69 -9.08
C ARG A 64 -6.19 -12.48 -9.93
N GLU A 65 -7.30 -13.14 -9.60
CA GLU A 65 -8.56 -13.00 -10.32
C GLU A 65 -9.16 -11.61 -10.11
N ASN A 66 -9.26 -11.16 -8.85
CA ASN A 66 -9.79 -9.84 -8.51
C ASN A 66 -8.90 -8.71 -9.05
N PHE A 67 -7.58 -8.91 -9.10
CA PHE A 67 -6.65 -7.94 -9.67
C PHE A 67 -6.95 -7.60 -11.12
N CYS A 68 -7.37 -8.56 -11.94
CA CYS A 68 -7.75 -8.26 -13.32
C CYS A 68 -9.18 -7.75 -13.44
N ARG A 69 -10.08 -8.15 -12.52
CA ARG A 69 -11.48 -7.74 -12.51
C ARG A 69 -11.65 -6.27 -12.15
N HIS A 70 -10.84 -5.75 -11.24
CA HIS A 70 -10.86 -4.36 -10.82
C HIS A 70 -10.00 -3.44 -11.70
N ALA A 71 -9.94 -3.69 -13.00
CA ALA A 71 -9.14 -2.89 -13.92
C ALA A 71 -9.95 -2.51 -15.16
N ASP A 72 -9.94 -1.21 -15.49
CA ASP A 72 -10.56 -0.70 -16.71
C ASP A 72 -9.50 -0.16 -17.67
N ALA A 73 -9.86 -0.09 -18.95
CA ALA A 73 -9.05 0.58 -19.94
C ALA A 73 -9.04 2.09 -19.68
N LEU A 74 -7.84 2.66 -19.59
CA LEU A 74 -7.63 4.10 -19.66
C LEU A 74 -7.02 4.45 -21.02
N HIS A 75 -7.63 5.43 -21.67
CA HIS A 75 -7.15 5.98 -22.93
C HIS A 75 -6.55 7.36 -22.67
N LEU A 76 -5.28 7.53 -23.04
CA LEU A 76 -4.60 8.81 -23.00
C LEU A 76 -4.31 9.27 -24.43
N ASP A 77 -4.87 10.43 -24.79
CA ASP A 77 -4.54 11.10 -26.03
C ASP A 77 -3.18 11.80 -25.87
N ALA A 78 -2.14 11.24 -26.48
CA ALA A 78 -0.82 11.87 -26.53
C ALA A 78 -0.57 12.44 -27.94
N ALA A 79 0.26 13.49 -28.02
CA ALA A 79 0.63 14.10 -29.30
C ALA A 79 1.29 13.11 -30.28
N SER A 80 1.87 12.03 -29.78
CA SER A 80 2.49 10.95 -30.56
C SER A 80 1.55 9.78 -30.87
N GLY A 81 0.26 9.87 -30.51
CA GLY A 81 -0.74 8.82 -30.70
C GLY A 81 -1.48 8.46 -29.41
N ASN A 82 -2.48 7.58 -29.54
CA ASN A 82 -3.31 7.17 -28.41
C ASN A 82 -2.61 6.05 -27.63
N LEU A 83 -2.39 6.26 -26.33
CA LEU A 83 -1.87 5.24 -25.42
C LEU A 83 -3.06 4.58 -24.70
N SER A 84 -3.14 3.25 -24.75
CA SER A 84 -4.19 2.49 -24.07
C SER A 84 -3.57 1.43 -23.17
N PHE A 85 -3.99 1.40 -21.91
CA PHE A 85 -3.52 0.41 -20.93
C PHE A 85 -4.60 0.18 -19.88
N LEU A 86 -4.54 -0.97 -19.20
CA LEU A 86 -5.43 -1.26 -18.08
C LEU A 86 -4.92 -0.53 -16.84
N VAL A 87 -5.82 0.05 -16.06
CA VAL A 87 -5.51 0.74 -14.81
C VAL A 87 -6.45 0.23 -13.73
N GLN A 88 -5.92 -0.08 -12.55
CA GLN A 88 -6.72 -0.44 -11.39
C GLN A 88 -7.78 0.62 -11.10
N ASP A 89 -8.99 0.18 -10.80
CA ASP A 89 -10.12 1.03 -10.43
C ASP A 89 -9.95 1.60 -9.02
N SER A 90 -10.91 2.44 -8.63
CA SER A 90 -10.86 3.10 -7.33
C SER A 90 -11.04 2.13 -6.16
N ASP A 91 -11.73 0.99 -6.33
CA ASP A 91 -12.02 0.03 -5.26
C ASP A 91 -10.77 -0.75 -4.90
N TRP A 92 -10.08 -1.23 -5.94
CA TRP A 92 -8.75 -1.80 -5.78
C TRP A 92 -7.79 -0.82 -5.12
N GLN A 93 -7.75 0.42 -5.61
CA GLN A 93 -6.85 1.42 -5.06
C GLN A 93 -7.12 1.65 -3.58
N LEU A 94 -8.39 1.79 -3.17
CA LEU A 94 -8.77 1.99 -1.77
C LEU A 94 -8.36 0.79 -0.90
N ALA A 95 -8.76 -0.42 -1.29
CA ALA A 95 -8.48 -1.65 -0.54
C ALA A 95 -6.98 -1.92 -0.41
N HIS A 96 -6.25 -1.75 -1.52
CA HIS A 96 -4.80 -1.95 -1.55
C HIS A 96 -4.09 -0.92 -0.65
N LYS A 97 -4.47 0.35 -0.69
CA LYS A 97 -3.87 1.39 0.14
C LYS A 97 -4.08 1.14 1.63
N LEU A 98 -5.26 0.62 2.01
CA LEU A 98 -5.54 0.21 3.40
C LEU A 98 -4.64 -0.95 3.84
N CYS A 99 -4.50 -1.99 3.01
CA CYS A 99 -3.65 -3.15 3.30
C CYS A 99 -2.19 -2.76 3.55
N TRP A 100 -1.66 -1.80 2.77
CA TRP A 100 -0.25 -1.39 2.85
C TRP A 100 -0.01 -0.12 3.66
N PHE A 101 -1.05 0.45 4.29
CA PHE A 101 -0.98 1.74 4.96
C PHE A 101 0.14 1.80 6.03
N ARG A 102 0.40 0.68 6.70
CA ARG A 102 1.49 0.50 7.68
C ARG A 102 2.90 0.59 7.10
N ARG A 103 3.11 0.68 5.78
CA ARG A 103 4.45 0.71 5.14
C ARG A 103 5.07 2.09 5.02
N ASP A 104 4.65 3.08 5.82
CA ASP A 104 5.16 4.45 5.71
C ASP A 104 5.03 4.99 4.27
N ARG A 105 3.81 4.92 3.75
CA ARG A 105 3.46 5.62 2.52
C ARG A 105 2.60 6.79 2.92
N LYS A 106 3.23 7.93 3.23
CA LYS A 106 2.54 9.22 3.52
C LYS A 106 1.45 9.55 2.49
N ASN A 107 1.66 9.10 1.26
CA ASN A 107 0.71 9.24 0.17
C ASN A 107 -0.52 8.34 0.32
N ASP A 108 -0.45 7.19 0.98
CA ASP A 108 -1.56 6.24 1.07
C ASP A 108 -2.72 6.79 1.88
N GLY A 109 -2.45 7.49 3.00
CA GLY A 109 -3.51 8.18 3.75
C GLY A 109 -4.21 9.27 2.94
N ARG A 110 -3.43 10.06 2.17
CA ARG A 110 -3.98 11.07 1.26
C ARG A 110 -4.76 10.44 0.11
N ASP A 111 -4.27 9.33 -0.43
CA ASP A 111 -4.93 8.63 -1.53
C ASP A 111 -6.25 8.02 -1.05
N ILE A 112 -6.30 7.41 0.14
CA ILE A 112 -7.54 6.91 0.77
C ILE A 112 -8.57 8.02 0.87
N VAL A 113 -8.22 9.16 1.48
CA VAL A 113 -9.15 10.27 1.66
C VAL A 113 -9.56 10.89 0.32
N GLY A 114 -8.62 11.14 -0.58
CA GLY A 114 -8.92 11.71 -1.89
C GLY A 114 -9.84 10.83 -2.72
N ILE A 115 -9.68 9.51 -2.65
CA ILE A 115 -10.58 8.54 -3.30
C ILE A 115 -11.98 8.63 -2.68
N LEU A 116 -12.09 8.68 -1.34
CA LEU A 116 -13.39 8.79 -0.66
C LEU A 116 -14.09 10.13 -0.97
N GLN A 117 -13.35 11.24 -1.00
CA GLN A 117 -13.90 12.56 -1.37
C GLN A 117 -14.44 12.59 -2.82
N GLY A 118 -13.88 11.78 -3.71
CA GLY A 118 -14.32 11.67 -5.10
C GLY A 118 -15.52 10.75 -5.32
N ARG A 119 -16.09 10.15 -4.26
CA ARG A 119 -17.20 9.19 -4.34
C ARG A 119 -18.41 9.70 -3.58
N ASP A 120 -19.60 9.43 -4.13
CA ASP A 120 -20.85 9.73 -3.45
C ASP A 120 -21.27 8.60 -2.51
N GLY A 121 -21.82 8.96 -1.35
CA GLY A 121 -22.43 8.04 -0.41
C GLY A 121 -21.65 7.86 0.90
N ASP A 122 -21.97 6.78 1.59
CA ASP A 122 -21.44 6.46 2.92
C ASP A 122 -20.01 5.91 2.81
N ALA A 123 -19.04 6.68 3.30
CA ALA A 123 -17.62 6.36 3.21
C ALA A 123 -17.24 5.05 3.93
N ALA A 124 -17.86 4.75 5.08
CA ALA A 124 -17.59 3.50 5.81
C ALA A 124 -18.04 2.28 5.00
N LYS A 125 -19.25 2.36 4.40
CA LYS A 125 -19.76 1.31 3.50
C LYS A 125 -18.92 1.17 2.24
N GLN A 126 -18.43 2.27 1.68
CA GLN A 126 -17.54 2.24 0.53
C GLN A 126 -16.24 1.48 0.87
N VAL A 127 -15.58 1.82 1.99
CA VAL A 127 -14.37 1.14 2.45
C VAL A 127 -14.61 -0.36 2.65
N SER A 128 -15.66 -0.71 3.40
CA SER A 128 -16.00 -2.10 3.69
C SER A 128 -16.23 -2.92 2.42
N ARG A 129 -17.02 -2.38 1.48
CA ARG A 129 -17.29 -3.02 0.19
C ARG A 129 -16.03 -3.16 -0.66
N SER A 130 -15.24 -2.09 -0.82
CA SER A 130 -14.02 -2.16 -1.64
C SER A 130 -13.06 -3.23 -1.11
N VAL A 131 -12.93 -3.37 0.21
CA VAL A 131 -12.09 -4.41 0.82
C VAL A 131 -12.66 -5.80 0.57
N GLN A 132 -13.97 -6.01 0.76
CA GLN A 132 -14.61 -7.30 0.54
C GLN A 132 -14.59 -7.72 -0.94
N ASP A 133 -14.83 -6.79 -1.85
CA ASP A 133 -14.82 -7.06 -3.29
C ASP A 133 -13.41 -7.45 -3.77
N VAL A 134 -12.38 -6.79 -3.24
CA VAL A 134 -10.98 -7.00 -3.63
C VAL A 134 -10.38 -8.23 -2.98
N PHE A 135 -10.59 -8.43 -1.68
CA PHE A 135 -9.92 -9.47 -0.89
C PHE A 135 -10.79 -10.66 -0.54
N GLY A 136 -12.11 -10.60 -0.74
CA GLY A 136 -13.08 -11.64 -0.38
C GLY A 136 -14.06 -11.20 0.71
N GLU A 137 -15.26 -11.78 0.74
CA GLU A 137 -16.32 -11.44 1.71
C GLU A 137 -15.91 -11.70 3.17
N ASP A 138 -14.97 -12.63 3.39
CA ASP A 138 -14.38 -12.99 4.68
C ASP A 138 -13.19 -12.11 5.08
N ALA A 139 -12.80 -11.15 4.25
CA ALA A 139 -11.74 -10.21 4.55
C ALA A 139 -12.07 -9.41 5.81
N THR A 140 -11.12 -9.39 6.75
CA THR A 140 -11.25 -8.64 8.00
C THR A 140 -10.24 -7.50 8.04
N PHE A 141 -10.63 -6.41 8.67
CA PHE A 141 -9.73 -5.32 8.94
C PHE A 141 -8.76 -5.69 10.07
N ASP A 142 -7.53 -5.20 9.96
CA ASP A 142 -6.63 -5.15 11.09
C ASP A 142 -7.00 -3.98 12.01
N THR A 143 -6.22 -3.76 13.07
CA THR A 143 -6.47 -2.68 14.02
C THR A 143 -6.62 -1.31 13.35
N ASP A 144 -5.79 -0.98 12.36
CA ASP A 144 -5.85 0.35 11.74
C ASP A 144 -7.03 0.47 10.79
N GLY A 145 -7.35 -0.60 10.08
CA GLY A 145 -8.56 -0.68 9.26
C GLY A 145 -9.84 -0.57 10.08
N THR A 146 -9.91 -1.24 11.24
CA THR A 146 -11.07 -1.15 12.16
C THR A 146 -11.21 0.27 12.69
N MET A 147 -10.13 0.89 13.14
CA MET A 147 -10.17 2.25 13.67
C MET A 147 -10.54 3.29 12.61
N LEU A 148 -10.10 3.09 11.36
CA LEU A 148 -10.55 3.90 10.22
C LEU A 148 -12.05 3.76 9.99
N LEU A 149 -12.58 2.53 9.99
CA LEU A 149 -14.01 2.29 9.82
C LEU A 149 -14.82 2.92 10.95
N ASP A 150 -14.43 2.71 12.20
CA ASP A 150 -15.10 3.29 13.36
C ASP A 150 -15.17 4.82 13.27
N ALA A 151 -14.06 5.47 12.86
CA ALA A 151 -14.02 6.92 12.67
C ALA A 151 -14.98 7.38 11.56
N LEU A 152 -15.04 6.65 10.45
CA LEU A 152 -15.97 6.95 9.35
C LEU A 152 -17.44 6.76 9.76
N GLU A 153 -17.75 5.69 10.50
CA GLU A 153 -19.11 5.42 11.02
C GLU A 153 -19.56 6.47 12.04
N GLN A 154 -18.62 7.02 12.81
CA GLN A 154 -18.86 8.15 13.72
C GLN A 154 -18.98 9.50 12.99
N GLY A 155 -18.83 9.52 11.67
CA GLY A 155 -18.99 10.72 10.85
C GLY A 155 -17.81 11.68 10.92
N ILE A 156 -16.57 11.18 11.11
CA ILE A 156 -15.37 12.02 11.04
C ILE A 156 -15.34 12.81 9.73
N ASN A 157 -14.92 14.07 9.83
CA ASN A 157 -14.69 14.88 8.64
C ASN A 157 -13.48 14.32 7.85
N LEU A 158 -13.58 14.25 6.53
CA LEU A 158 -12.52 13.66 5.69
C LEU A 158 -11.19 14.43 5.74
N ASP A 159 -11.19 15.75 5.93
CA ASP A 159 -9.96 16.52 6.09
C ASP A 159 -9.31 16.21 7.46
N GLU A 160 -10.11 16.02 8.50
CA GLU A 160 -9.62 15.55 9.80
C GLU A 160 -9.04 14.15 9.72
N LEU A 161 -9.74 13.24 9.01
CA LEU A 161 -9.25 11.88 8.75
C LEU A 161 -7.90 11.91 8.01
N ALA A 162 -7.73 12.80 7.02
CA ALA A 162 -6.46 12.96 6.32
C ALA A 162 -5.31 13.33 7.26
N VAL A 163 -5.57 14.25 8.21
CA VAL A 163 -4.58 14.63 9.22
C VAL A 163 -4.24 13.44 10.13
N ARG A 164 -5.24 12.67 10.60
CA ARG A 164 -5.01 11.50 11.44
C ARG A 164 -4.20 10.43 10.71
N LEU A 165 -4.55 10.11 9.47
CA LEU A 165 -3.83 9.15 8.64
C LEU A 165 -2.39 9.62 8.35
N TYR A 166 -2.20 10.91 8.08
CA TYR A 166 -0.86 11.45 7.87
C TYR A 166 0.02 11.31 9.13
N ARG A 167 -0.51 11.69 10.30
CA ARG A 167 0.20 11.54 11.59
C ARG A 167 0.52 10.07 11.87
N ARG A 168 -0.42 9.17 11.57
CA ARG A 168 -0.23 7.72 11.73
C ARG A 168 0.87 7.19 10.82
N ALA A 169 0.95 7.65 9.57
CA ALA A 169 2.03 7.30 8.65
C ALA A 169 3.41 7.79 9.16
N GLN A 170 3.52 9.05 9.57
CA GLN A 170 4.75 9.60 10.19
C GLN A 170 5.18 8.83 11.43
N TYR A 171 4.20 8.32 12.17
CA TYR A 171 4.47 7.51 13.33
C TYR A 171 5.11 6.17 12.95
N TYR A 172 4.58 5.47 11.95
CA TYR A 172 5.22 4.26 11.40
C TYR A 172 6.63 4.52 10.87
N GLU A 173 6.83 5.61 10.12
CA GLU A 173 8.15 6.07 9.66
C GLU A 173 9.13 6.14 10.83
N THR A 174 8.70 6.73 11.95
CA THR A 174 9.51 6.84 13.16
C THR A 174 9.89 5.45 13.68
N VAL A 175 8.95 4.52 13.79
CA VAL A 175 9.24 3.14 14.24
C VAL A 175 10.25 2.46 13.34
N TYR A 176 10.04 2.51 12.03
CA TYR A 176 10.92 1.83 11.08
C TYR A 176 12.29 2.49 11.01
N SER A 177 12.39 3.81 11.18
CA SER A 177 13.68 4.51 11.24
C SER A 177 14.57 4.02 12.40
N TYR A 178 13.96 3.55 13.50
CA TYR A 178 14.69 2.94 14.61
C TYR A 178 14.88 1.43 14.42
N LEU A 179 13.83 0.71 14.01
CA LEU A 179 13.84 -0.74 13.93
C LEU A 179 14.71 -1.25 12.76
N PHE A 180 14.61 -0.62 11.59
CA PHE A 180 15.28 -1.09 10.38
C PHE A 180 16.80 -1.13 10.52
N PRO A 181 17.50 -0.07 11.01
CA PRO A 181 18.95 -0.14 11.23
C PRO A 181 19.36 -1.22 12.23
N LEU A 182 18.56 -1.45 13.28
CA LEU A 182 18.84 -2.50 14.27
C LEU A 182 18.74 -3.90 13.65
N LEU A 183 17.74 -4.12 12.80
CA LEU A 183 17.58 -5.38 12.08
C LEU A 183 18.68 -5.58 11.03
N CYS A 184 19.08 -4.52 10.31
CA CYS A 184 20.15 -4.58 9.31
C CYS A 184 21.50 -5.01 9.89
N GLN A 185 21.77 -4.71 11.17
CA GLN A 185 22.98 -5.21 11.86
C GLN A 185 23.00 -6.73 11.99
N LYS A 186 21.85 -7.40 11.87
CA LYS A 186 21.72 -8.85 11.94
C LYS A 186 21.68 -9.46 10.55
N ASP A 187 20.75 -8.99 9.73
CA ASP A 187 20.55 -9.45 8.36
C ASP A 187 19.75 -8.40 7.58
N VAL A 188 20.35 -7.83 6.54
CA VAL A 188 19.75 -6.77 5.70
C VAL A 188 18.54 -7.28 4.92
N LEU A 189 18.58 -8.52 4.42
CA LEU A 189 17.48 -9.11 3.66
C LEU A 189 16.31 -9.44 4.59
N ALA A 190 16.59 -9.99 5.78
CA ALA A 190 15.58 -10.22 6.79
C ALA A 190 14.96 -8.91 7.28
N ALA A 191 15.77 -7.86 7.50
CA ALA A 191 15.29 -6.54 7.89
C ALA A 191 14.26 -5.99 6.90
N GLY A 192 14.55 -6.09 5.60
CA GLY A 192 13.60 -5.70 4.54
C GLY A 192 12.31 -6.52 4.60
N LYS A 193 12.41 -7.85 4.68
CA LYS A 193 11.22 -8.72 4.75
C LYS A 193 10.37 -8.46 6.00
N ILE A 194 11.02 -8.27 7.15
CA ILE A 194 10.34 -8.00 8.42
C ILE A 194 9.61 -6.65 8.37
N CYS A 195 10.33 -5.56 8.04
CA CYS A 195 9.76 -4.22 8.08
C CYS A 195 8.74 -3.97 6.97
N TRP A 196 8.90 -4.62 5.81
CA TRP A 196 7.97 -4.42 4.70
C TRP A 196 6.86 -5.46 4.66
N MET A 197 7.11 -6.76 4.80
CA MET A 197 6.06 -7.78 4.63
C MET A 197 5.47 -8.23 5.97
N GLU A 198 6.30 -8.72 6.89
CA GLU A 198 5.82 -9.42 8.08
C GLU A 198 5.10 -8.48 9.05
N SER A 199 5.56 -7.23 9.15
CA SER A 199 5.01 -6.21 10.07
C SER A 199 3.53 -5.91 9.84
N LEU A 200 3.03 -6.16 8.63
CA LEU A 200 1.63 -5.98 8.29
C LEU A 200 0.72 -6.96 9.03
N PHE A 201 1.24 -8.14 9.32
CA PHE A 201 0.50 -9.19 10.01
C PHE A 201 0.64 -9.10 11.51
N TRP A 202 1.47 -8.19 12.05
CA TRP A 202 1.60 -8.04 13.48
C TRP A 202 0.33 -7.40 14.07
N ARG A 203 -0.23 -8.06 15.09
CA ARG A 203 -1.37 -7.56 15.86
C ARG A 203 -1.07 -7.54 17.35
N THR A 204 -0.08 -8.32 17.76
CA THR A 204 0.32 -8.53 19.14
C THR A 204 1.83 -8.48 19.28
N GLU A 205 2.31 -8.35 20.52
CA GLU A 205 3.74 -8.49 20.83
C GLU A 205 4.29 -9.86 20.41
N GLU A 206 3.48 -10.91 20.55
CA GLU A 206 3.88 -12.28 20.19
C GLU A 206 4.07 -12.45 18.69
N ASP A 207 3.28 -11.78 17.86
CA ASP A 207 3.47 -11.79 16.41
C ASP A 207 4.83 -11.20 16.01
N ILE A 208 5.26 -10.14 16.71
CA ILE A 208 6.59 -9.55 16.52
C ILE A 208 7.67 -10.57 16.91
N ARG A 209 7.55 -11.19 18.09
CA ARG A 209 8.52 -12.19 18.58
C ARG A 209 8.63 -13.37 17.62
N THR A 210 7.50 -13.94 17.23
CA THR A 210 7.41 -15.07 16.31
C THR A 210 8.00 -14.70 14.95
N SER A 211 7.73 -13.50 14.44
CA SER A 211 8.31 -13.03 13.18
C SER A 211 9.81 -12.87 13.28
N LEU A 212 10.33 -12.18 14.30
CA LEU A 212 11.78 -12.03 14.49
C LEU A 212 12.48 -13.39 14.62
N ALA A 213 11.90 -14.32 15.37
CA ALA A 213 12.43 -15.67 15.56
C ALA A 213 12.49 -16.47 14.25
N ARG A 214 11.50 -16.35 13.36
CA ARG A 214 11.52 -17.00 12.03
C ARG A 214 12.72 -16.59 11.18
N TYR A 215 13.27 -15.40 11.41
CA TYR A 215 14.46 -14.90 10.72
C TYR A 215 15.74 -15.00 11.57
N GLY A 216 15.72 -15.73 12.69
CA GLY A 216 16.87 -15.85 13.59
C GLY A 216 17.27 -14.54 14.27
N VAL A 217 16.38 -13.54 14.28
CA VAL A 217 16.61 -12.26 14.94
C VAL A 217 16.08 -12.32 16.36
N HIS A 218 16.93 -11.98 17.31
CA HIS A 218 16.55 -11.87 18.72
C HIS A 218 16.77 -10.43 19.18
N LEU A 219 15.69 -9.70 19.42
CA LEU A 219 15.72 -8.37 20.03
C LEU A 219 15.40 -8.47 21.53
N PRO A 220 15.99 -7.59 22.37
CA PRO A 220 15.60 -7.48 23.77
C PRO A 220 14.09 -7.24 23.92
N SER A 221 13.47 -7.86 24.92
CA SER A 221 12.03 -7.69 25.19
C SER A 221 11.62 -6.23 25.29
N ILE A 222 12.44 -5.35 25.85
CA ILE A 222 12.12 -3.91 25.91
C ILE A 222 11.92 -3.28 24.53
N ILE A 223 12.67 -3.71 23.51
CA ILE A 223 12.53 -3.21 22.13
C ILE A 223 11.26 -3.78 21.49
N VAL A 224 10.99 -5.06 21.69
CA VAL A 224 9.78 -5.72 21.17
C VAL A 224 8.52 -5.09 21.79
N ASN A 225 8.50 -4.94 23.12
CA ASN A 225 7.38 -4.33 23.84
C ASN A 225 7.19 -2.87 23.43
N HIS A 226 8.28 -2.12 23.25
CA HIS A 226 8.19 -0.76 22.73
C HIS A 226 7.59 -0.75 21.33
N THR A 227 8.08 -1.61 20.43
CA THR A 227 7.55 -1.73 19.05
C THR A 227 6.07 -2.08 19.04
N ALA A 228 5.63 -3.07 19.83
CA ALA A 228 4.23 -3.46 19.92
C ALA A 228 3.35 -2.34 20.49
N ARG A 229 3.78 -1.72 21.59
CA ARG A 229 3.06 -0.58 22.18
C ARG A 229 2.90 0.52 21.15
N VAL A 230 3.97 0.85 20.45
CA VAL A 230 3.97 1.89 19.44
C VAL A 230 3.03 1.50 18.29
N MET A 231 3.25 0.36 17.64
CA MET A 231 2.47 -0.06 16.46
C MET A 231 0.98 -0.27 16.74
N PHE A 232 0.56 -0.71 17.93
CA PHE A 232 -0.84 -1.08 18.20
C PHE A 232 -1.58 -0.11 19.12
N LYS A 233 -1.00 1.05 19.45
CA LYS A 233 -1.60 1.98 20.41
C LYS A 233 -2.87 2.67 19.89
N PRO A 234 -4.03 2.51 20.57
CA PRO A 234 -5.28 3.13 20.15
C PRO A 234 -5.31 4.66 20.30
N GLU A 235 -4.55 5.20 21.25
CA GLU A 235 -4.55 6.62 21.61
C GLU A 235 -4.20 7.57 20.47
N PHE A 236 -3.55 7.08 19.41
CA PHE A 236 -3.19 7.91 18.25
C PHE A 236 -4.34 8.16 17.26
N TRP A 237 -5.44 7.42 17.37
CA TRP A 237 -6.67 7.74 16.63
C TRP A 237 -7.57 8.72 17.38
N ASN A 238 -7.33 8.95 18.67
CA ASN A 238 -8.09 9.86 19.52
C ASN A 238 -7.48 11.28 19.60
N LEU A 239 -6.49 11.58 18.74
CA LEU A 239 -5.76 12.86 18.62
C LEU A 239 -6.02 13.54 17.26
#